data_AF-A0A952JSP6-F1
#
_entry.id   AF-A0A952JSP6-F1
#
_cell.length_a   1.000
_cell.length_b   1.000
_cell.length_c   1.000
_cell.angle_alpha   90.00
_cell.angle_beta   90.00
_cell.angle_gamma   90.00
#
_symmetry.space_group_name_H-M   'P 1'
#
loop_
_entity.id
_entity.type
_entity.pdbx_description
1 polymer ?
#
loop_
_entity_poly.entity_id
_entity_poly.type
_entity_poly.pdbx_seq_one_letter_code
_entity_poly.pdbx_strand_id
1 'polypeptide(L)'
;MNDIPGLAPTNLIEAHEASDVSAINGIVSLANILRKRGLLNDAEASAMYESMSLPLGLPKYAENPDVQDLQANLDRLFAVVMEPK
;
A
#
# COMPACT_ATOMS: atom_id res chain seq x y z
N MET A 1 31.78 -25.86 7.16
CA MET A 1 31.00 -24.99 6.25
C MET A 1 29.58 -25.02 6.77
N ASN A 2 29.08 -23.87 7.21
CA ASN A 2 27.72 -23.73 7.72
C ASN A 2 26.77 -23.69 6.53
N ASP A 3 26.19 -24.82 6.17
CA ASP A 3 25.06 -24.86 5.26
C ASP A 3 23.83 -24.35 6.02
N ILE A 4 23.56 -23.05 5.91
CA ILE A 4 22.28 -22.49 6.33
C ILE A 4 21.24 -23.06 5.36
N PRO A 5 20.27 -23.86 5.84
CA PRO A 5 19.31 -24.51 4.97
C PRO A 5 18.44 -23.45 4.29
N GLY A 6 18.55 -23.38 2.96
CA GLY A 6 17.54 -22.83 2.07
C GLY A 6 17.06 -21.41 2.42
N LEU A 7 17.92 -20.40 2.23
CA LEU A 7 17.44 -19.07 1.85
C LEU A 7 16.95 -19.14 0.40
N ALA A 8 15.88 -19.90 0.18
CA ALA A 8 15.28 -20.05 -1.13
C ALA A 8 14.68 -18.68 -1.55
N PRO A 9 14.82 -18.25 -2.80
CA PRO A 9 14.24 -17.01 -3.33
C PRO A 9 12.78 -16.77 -2.94
N THR A 10 12.01 -17.84 -2.72
CA THR A 10 10.64 -17.83 -2.21
C THR A 10 10.48 -17.08 -0.88
N ASN A 11 11.38 -17.31 0.09
CA ASN A 11 11.30 -16.65 1.41
C ASN A 11 11.54 -15.14 1.30
N LEU A 12 12.33 -14.70 0.32
CA LEU A 12 12.57 -13.28 0.07
C LEU A 12 11.35 -12.62 -0.58
N ILE A 13 10.69 -13.31 -1.53
CA ILE A 13 9.45 -12.82 -2.16
C ILE A 13 8.36 -12.67 -1.10
N GLU A 14 8.12 -13.71 -0.29
CA GLU A 14 7.11 -13.66 0.80
C GLU A 14 7.44 -12.57 1.83
N ALA A 15 8.72 -12.36 2.16
CA ALA A 15 9.13 -11.29 3.05
C ALA A 15 8.90 -9.89 2.44
N HIS A 16 9.12 -9.73 1.13
CA HIS A 16 8.82 -8.50 0.42
C HIS A 16 7.31 -8.23 0.38
N GLU A 17 6.49 -9.23 0.08
CA GLU A 17 5.02 -9.12 0.11
C GLU A 17 4.52 -8.72 1.51
N ALA A 18 5.01 -9.37 2.56
CA ALA A 18 4.66 -9.04 3.94
C ALA A 18 5.09 -7.61 4.31
N SER A 19 6.27 -7.17 3.86
CA SER A 19 6.78 -5.82 4.05
C SER A 19 5.88 -4.77 3.38
N ASP A 20 5.48 -5.01 2.13
CA ASP A 20 4.64 -4.09 1.35
C ASP A 20 3.25 -3.95 1.96
N VAL A 21 2.63 -5.08 2.38
CA VAL A 21 1.35 -5.07 3.09
C VAL A 21 1.47 -4.30 4.42
N SER A 22 2.53 -4.53 5.19
CA SER A 22 2.76 -3.81 6.45
C SER A 22 2.94 -2.31 6.23
N ALA A 23 3.65 -1.90 5.18
CA ALA A 23 3.87 -0.51 4.84
C ALA A 23 2.56 0.19 4.46
N ILE A 24 1.77 -0.41 3.58
CA ILE A 24 0.46 0.13 3.16
C ILE A 24 -0.47 0.30 4.37
N ASN A 25 -0.61 -0.74 5.19
CA ASN A 25 -1.44 -0.69 6.39
C ASN A 25 -0.98 0.37 7.39
N GLY A 26 0.34 0.51 7.59
CA GLY A 26 0.93 1.54 8.44
C GLY A 26 0.60 2.96 7.97
N ILE A 27 0.74 3.22 6.66
CA ILE A 27 0.44 4.52 6.06
C ILE A 27 -1.04 4.86 6.20
N VAL A 28 -1.93 3.92 5.89
CA VAL A 28 -3.40 4.11 5.99
C VAL A 28 -3.82 4.35 7.44
N SER A 29 -3.25 3.59 8.39
CA SER A 29 -3.49 3.79 9.82
C SER A 29 -3.05 5.18 10.29
N LEU A 30 -1.86 5.63 9.87
CA LEU A 30 -1.37 6.96 10.18
C LEU A 30 -2.26 8.05 9.58
N ALA A 31 -2.64 7.93 8.30
CA ALA A 31 -3.53 8.87 7.63
C ALA A 31 -4.86 9.02 8.38
N ASN A 32 -5.46 7.90 8.80
CA ASN A 32 -6.66 7.88 9.63
C ASN A 32 -6.49 8.61 10.96
N ILE A 33 -5.37 8.37 11.67
CA ILE A 33 -5.07 9.04 12.94
C ILE A 33 -4.93 10.55 12.73
N LEU A 34 -4.20 10.98 11.70
CA LEU A 34 -3.98 12.39 11.40
C LEU A 34 -5.28 13.09 10.99
N ARG A 35 -6.11 12.47 10.15
CA ARG A 35 -7.45 12.98 9.79
C ARG A 35 -8.32 13.18 11.02
N LYS A 36 -8.42 12.16 11.89
CA LYS A 36 -9.20 12.25 13.14
C LYS A 36 -8.77 13.44 14.00
N ARG A 37 -7.47 13.73 14.06
CA ARG A 37 -6.89 14.87 14.79
C ARG A 37 -6.99 16.21 14.06
N GLY A 38 -7.49 16.24 12.81
CA GLY A 38 -7.55 17.45 11.99
C GLY A 38 -6.19 17.92 11.48
N LEU A 39 -5.19 17.04 11.48
CA LEU A 39 -3.82 17.30 11.03
C LEU A 39 -3.58 16.88 9.58
N LEU A 40 -4.56 16.23 8.96
CA LEU A 40 -4.59 15.86 7.55
C LEU A 40 -5.95 16.27 7.00
N ASN A 41 -5.97 17.16 6.02
CA ASN A 41 -7.20 17.56 5.33
C ASN A 41 -7.49 16.66 4.13
N ASP A 42 -8.67 16.82 3.52
CA ASP A 42 -9.10 15.98 2.40
C ASP A 42 -8.18 16.09 1.18
N ALA A 43 -7.64 17.28 0.89
CA ALA A 43 -6.72 17.45 -0.24
C ALA A 43 -5.38 16.75 0.02
N GLU A 44 -4.86 16.82 1.23
CA GLU A 44 -3.63 16.13 1.63
C GLU A 44 -3.82 14.60 1.64
N ALA A 45 -4.97 14.12 2.12
CA ALA A 45 -5.30 12.70 2.10
C ALA A 45 -5.47 12.16 0.66
N SER A 46 -6.12 12.93 -0.23
CA SER A 46 -6.19 12.60 -1.66
C SER A 46 -4.81 12.60 -2.32
N ALA A 47 -3.96 13.58 -2.03
CA ALA A 47 -2.60 13.63 -2.58
C ALA A 47 -1.75 12.43 -2.12
N MET A 48 -1.95 11.95 -0.89
CA MET A 48 -1.32 10.71 -0.42
C MET A 48 -1.79 9.50 -1.23
N TYR A 49 -3.10 9.37 -1.46
CA TYR A 49 -3.66 8.30 -2.29
C TYR A 49 -3.10 8.32 -3.71
N GLU A 50 -3.06 9.49 -4.35
CA GLU A 50 -2.52 9.67 -5.70
C GLU A 50 -1.05 9.26 -5.76
N SER A 51 -0.25 9.67 -4.78
CA SER A 51 1.17 9.31 -4.70
C SER A 51 1.39 7.81 -4.58
N MET A 52 0.54 7.13 -3.80
CA MET A 52 0.60 5.67 -3.63
C MET A 52 0.08 4.90 -4.85
N SER A 53 -0.90 5.46 -5.56
CA SER A 53 -1.53 4.83 -6.74
C SER A 53 -0.71 5.01 -8.02
N LEU A 54 0.02 6.11 -8.16
CA LEU A 54 0.75 6.45 -9.39
C LEU A 54 1.71 5.36 -9.89
N PRO A 55 2.49 4.67 -9.04
CA PRO A 55 3.32 3.56 -9.48
C PRO A 55 2.53 2.37 -10.03
N LEU A 56 1.33 2.11 -9.51
CA LEU A 56 0.46 1.00 -9.92
C LEU A 56 -0.25 1.31 -11.25
N GLY A 57 -0.56 2.58 -11.50
CA GLY A 57 -1.20 3.06 -12.73
C GLY A 57 -0.27 3.21 -13.95
N LEU A 58 1.00 2.81 -13.86
CA LEU A 58 1.94 2.94 -14.98
C LEU A 58 1.52 2.02 -16.16
N PRO A 59 1.64 2.48 -17.43
CA PRO A 59 1.20 1.69 -18.60
C PRO A 59 1.78 0.28 -18.69
N LYS A 60 3.01 0.08 -18.19
CA LYS A 60 3.66 -1.24 -18.15
C LYS A 60 2.95 -2.28 -17.28
N TYR A 61 2.03 -1.86 -16.41
CA TYR A 61 1.26 -2.73 -15.51
C TYR A 61 -0.22 -2.83 -15.86
N ALA A 62 -0.66 -2.16 -16.93
CA ALA A 62 -2.07 -2.08 -17.30
C ALA A 62 -2.73 -3.45 -17.53
N GLU A 63 -1.96 -4.43 -18.03
CA GLU A 63 -2.44 -5.80 -18.30
C GLU A 63 -2.11 -6.80 -17.18
N ASN A 64 -1.52 -6.36 -16.06
CA ASN A 64 -1.19 -7.23 -14.94
C ASN A 64 -2.35 -7.29 -13.95
N PRO A 65 -3.10 -8.41 -13.84
CA PRO A 65 -4.24 -8.53 -12.94
C PRO A 65 -3.88 -8.37 -11.46
N ASP A 66 -2.69 -8.83 -11.03
CA ASP A 66 -2.24 -8.72 -9.64
C ASP A 66 -2.02 -7.24 -9.25
N VAL A 67 -1.53 -6.42 -10.19
CA VAL A 67 -1.40 -4.97 -9.97
C VAL A 67 -2.77 -4.29 -9.89
N GLN A 68 -3.76 -4.75 -10.66
CA GLN A 68 -5.12 -4.24 -10.58
C GLN A 68 -5.78 -4.59 -9.24
N ASP A 69 -5.57 -5.80 -8.74
CA ASP A 69 -6.06 -6.22 -7.42
C ASP A 69 -5.42 -5.39 -6.29
N LEU A 70 -4.12 -5.09 -6.39
CA LEU A 70 -3.43 -4.19 -5.47
C LEU A 70 -3.98 -2.76 -5.51
N GLN A 71 -4.22 -2.21 -6.70
CA GLN A 71 -4.87 -0.91 -6.85
C GLN A 71 -6.26 -0.92 -6.21
N ALA A 72 -7.10 -1.92 -6.50
CA ALA A 72 -8.42 -2.03 -5.92
C ALA A 72 -8.41 -2.16 -4.39
N ASN A 73 -7.40 -2.83 -3.82
CA ASN A 73 -7.21 -2.88 -2.38
C ASN A 73 -6.83 -1.51 -1.80
N LEU A 74 -5.92 -0.79 -2.45
CA LEU A 74 -5.53 0.57 -2.06
C LEU A 74 -6.73 1.53 -2.10
N ASP A 75 -7.56 1.44 -3.13
CA ASP A 75 -8.79 2.23 -3.30
C ASP A 75 -9.74 2.03 -2.11
N ARG A 76 -9.97 0.77 -1.70
CA ARG A 76 -10.83 0.44 -0.56
C ARG A 76 -10.28 1.00 0.75
N LEU A 77 -8.97 0.89 0.96
CA LEU A 77 -8.33 1.39 2.18
C LEU A 77 -8.43 2.91 2.27
N PHE A 78 -8.21 3.62 1.17
CA PHE A 78 -8.31 5.08 1.15
C PHE A 78 -9.75 5.59 1.14
N ALA A 79 -10.72 4.82 0.62
CA ALA A 79 -12.13 5.16 0.77
C ALA A 79 -12.51 5.32 2.26
N VAL A 80 -12.04 4.40 3.11
CA VAL A 80 -12.23 4.49 4.57
C VAL A 80 -11.55 5.72 5.16
N VAL A 81 -10.34 6.05 4.69
CA VAL A 81 -9.65 7.28 5.11
C VAL A 81 -10.47 8.51 4.74
N MET A 82 -11.10 8.50 3.57
CA MET A 82 -11.83 9.64 3.02
C MET A 82 -13.25 9.81 3.56
N GLU A 83 -13.76 8.87 4.36
CA GLU A 83 -15.11 8.95 4.93
C GLU A 83 -15.36 10.26 5.69
N PRO A 84 -16.43 11.00 5.39
CA PRO A 84 -16.79 12.22 6.12
C PRO A 84 -16.91 11.96 7.63
N LYS A 85 -16.45 12.91 8.44
CA LYS A 85 -16.54 12.83 9.90
C LYS A 85 -17.97 12.97 10.42
#